data_AF-A0A314YKH9-F1
#
_entry.id   AF-A0A314YKH9-F1
#
_cell.length_a   1.000
_cell.length_b   1.000
_cell.length_c   1.000
_cell.angle_alpha   90.00
_cell.angle_beta   90.00
_cell.angle_gamma   90.00
#
_symmetry.space_group_name_H-M   'P 1'
#
loop_
_entity.id
_entity.type
_entity.pdbx_description
1 polymer ?
#
loop_
_entity_poly.entity_id
_entity_poly.type
_entity_poly.pdbx_seq_one_letter_code
_entity_poly.pdbx_strand_id
1 'polypeptide(L)'
;MSTLRRTRQYQRDGRREDASSDDELVEVDECRVCFKSGKSVMIECDDCLGGFHLKCLKPPLKEVPEGDWICGFCDARKLGREVKLPTPPEGKKRVRTLREKLLSSDLWATHIESIWKEVDGIYWCRVRWYIIPEETVAGRQPHNLRREIYRTNDFADIEVIDDI
;
A
#
# COMPACT_ATOMS: atom_id res chain seq x y z
N MET A 1 6.15 -17.85 -18.78
CA MET A 1 6.11 -16.93 -19.94
C MET A 1 5.54 -15.54 -19.62
N SER A 2 5.22 -15.19 -18.36
CA SER A 2 4.67 -13.87 -17.97
C SER A 2 5.69 -12.89 -17.38
N THR A 3 6.71 -13.37 -16.65
CA THR A 3 7.73 -12.52 -16.00
C THR A 3 8.57 -11.75 -17.01
N LEU A 4 8.97 -12.39 -18.12
CA LEU A 4 9.77 -11.78 -19.18
C LEU A 4 9.04 -10.67 -19.97
N ARG A 5 7.70 -10.65 -19.97
CA ARG A 5 6.93 -9.61 -20.67
C ARG A 5 6.98 -8.28 -19.91
N ARG A 6 7.11 -8.30 -18.58
CA ARG A 6 7.12 -7.08 -17.75
C ARG A 6 8.49 -6.39 -17.72
N THR A 7 9.60 -7.14 -17.76
CA THR A 7 10.95 -6.57 -17.96
C THR A 7 11.10 -5.78 -19.26
N ARG A 8 10.30 -6.08 -20.30
CA ARG A 8 10.28 -5.29 -21.55
C ARG A 8 9.38 -4.05 -21.49
N GLN A 9 8.32 -4.06 -20.67
CA GLN A 9 7.52 -2.86 -20.39
C GLN A 9 8.28 -1.88 -19.49
N TYR A 10 9.06 -2.44 -18.55
CA TYR A 10 9.92 -1.72 -17.62
C TYR A 10 10.90 -0.73 -18.30
N GLN A 11 11.41 -1.07 -19.48
CA GLN A 11 12.31 -0.19 -20.28
C GLN A 11 11.58 0.82 -21.17
N ARG A 12 10.27 0.66 -21.38
CA ARG A 12 9.53 1.40 -22.42
C ARG A 12 8.60 2.48 -21.85
N ASP A 13 8.33 2.45 -20.55
CA ASP A 13 7.38 3.36 -19.89
C ASP A 13 8.06 4.53 -19.16
N GLY A 14 9.17 5.02 -19.72
CA GLY A 14 9.68 6.37 -19.43
C GLY A 14 8.82 7.46 -20.08
N ARG A 15 7.48 7.36 -19.97
CA ARG A 15 6.54 8.32 -20.53
C ARG A 15 5.45 8.63 -19.52
N ARG A 16 5.61 9.79 -18.87
CA ARG A 16 4.52 10.59 -18.28
C ARG A 16 3.26 10.47 -19.14
N GLU A 17 2.14 10.14 -18.52
CA GLU A 17 0.79 10.61 -18.92
C GLU A 17 -0.15 10.42 -17.69
N ASP A 18 -0.47 11.58 -17.08
CA ASP A 18 -1.64 11.85 -16.21
C ASP A 18 -1.71 11.25 -14.79
N ALA A 19 -0.70 11.53 -13.96
CA ALA A 19 -0.97 11.72 -12.52
C ALA A 19 -1.58 13.11 -12.33
N SER A 20 -2.91 13.19 -12.31
CA SER A 20 -3.65 14.40 -11.92
C SER A 20 -3.05 14.98 -10.64
N SER A 21 -2.60 16.23 -10.71
CA SER A 21 -1.85 16.94 -9.66
C SER A 21 -2.71 17.34 -8.44
N ASP A 22 -3.80 16.62 -8.17
CA ASP A 22 -4.78 16.95 -7.12
C ASP A 22 -5.15 15.74 -6.25
N ASP A 23 -4.39 14.64 -6.35
CA ASP A 23 -4.48 13.50 -5.44
C ASP A 23 -3.35 13.67 -4.41
N GLU A 24 -3.55 14.57 -3.44
CA GLU A 24 -2.64 14.76 -2.30
C GLU A 24 -2.15 13.38 -1.81
N LEU A 25 -0.84 13.22 -1.62
CA LEU A 25 -0.27 11.97 -1.11
C LEU A 25 -0.76 11.77 0.34
N VAL A 26 -1.94 11.16 0.50
CA VAL A 26 -2.54 10.93 1.81
C VAL A 26 -1.81 9.77 2.48
N GLU A 27 -0.86 10.09 3.35
CA GLU A 27 -0.20 9.11 4.22
C GLU A 27 -1.11 8.67 5.38
N VAL A 28 -2.14 9.46 5.71
CA VAL A 28 -2.94 9.28 6.93
C VAL A 28 -4.14 8.37 6.68
N ASP A 29 -4.16 7.22 7.37
CA ASP A 29 -5.29 6.29 7.35
C ASP A 29 -6.55 6.89 8.01
N GLU A 30 -7.70 6.65 7.40
CA GLU A 30 -9.01 6.93 7.99
C GLU A 30 -9.62 5.71 8.66
N CYS A 31 -10.31 5.93 9.78
CA CYS A 31 -11.06 4.86 10.44
C CYS A 31 -12.14 4.28 9.50
N ARG A 32 -12.10 2.96 9.29
CA ARG A 32 -13.05 2.19 8.45
C ARG A 32 -14.50 2.19 8.97
N VAL A 33 -14.75 2.74 10.15
CA VAL A 33 -16.09 2.85 10.76
C VAL A 33 -16.65 4.26 10.67
N CYS A 34 -15.88 5.28 11.03
CA CYS A 34 -16.37 6.66 11.11
C CYS A 34 -15.85 7.57 9.99
N PHE A 35 -14.95 7.08 9.12
CA PHE A 35 -14.39 7.83 7.98
C PHE A 35 -13.75 9.15 8.39
N LYS A 36 -13.07 9.16 9.53
CA LYS A 36 -12.33 10.32 10.05
C LYS A 36 -10.91 9.87 10.38
N SER A 37 -9.93 10.71 10.03
CA SER A 37 -8.56 10.68 10.54
C SER A 37 -8.46 11.52 11.83
N GLY A 38 -7.33 11.46 12.55
CA GLY A 38 -7.02 12.39 13.65
C GLY A 38 -6.47 11.76 14.94
N LYS A 39 -6.48 12.54 16.03
CA LYS A 39 -5.72 12.29 17.28
C LYS A 39 -6.18 11.11 18.16
N SER A 40 -7.24 10.38 17.78
CA SER A 40 -7.70 9.23 18.58
C SER A 40 -6.88 8.00 18.22
N VAL A 41 -6.51 7.19 19.22
CA VAL A 41 -5.74 5.95 18.98
C VAL A 41 -6.49 5.04 18.00
N MET A 42 -5.78 4.62 16.95
CA MET A 42 -6.25 3.68 15.94
C MET A 42 -5.41 2.42 15.96
N ILE A 43 -6.07 1.28 15.77
CA ILE A 43 -5.44 -0.02 15.54
C ILE A 43 -5.64 -0.43 14.08
N GLU A 44 -4.64 -1.12 13.51
CA GLU A 44 -4.72 -1.73 12.19
C GLU A 44 -5.14 -3.19 12.29
N CYS A 45 -5.98 -3.66 11.36
CA CYS A 45 -6.32 -5.07 11.22
C CYS A 45 -5.25 -5.82 10.42
N ASP A 46 -4.75 -6.93 10.94
CA ASP A 46 -3.70 -7.75 10.28
C ASP A 46 -4.17 -8.46 9.00
N ASP A 47 -5.49 -8.53 8.75
CA ASP A 47 -6.04 -9.16 7.53
C ASP A 47 -6.34 -8.15 6.42
N CYS A 48 -6.95 -7.00 6.74
CA CYS A 48 -7.37 -6.02 5.72
C CYS A 48 -6.56 -4.72 5.72
N LEU A 49 -5.61 -4.56 6.64
CA LEU A 49 -4.78 -3.36 6.83
C LEU A 49 -5.59 -2.06 6.97
N GLY A 50 -6.84 -2.18 7.40
CA GLY A 50 -7.71 -1.06 7.68
C GLY A 50 -7.48 -0.54 9.09
N GLY A 51 -7.48 0.79 9.24
CA GLY A 51 -7.44 1.44 10.54
C GLY A 51 -8.82 1.51 11.22
N PHE A 52 -8.84 1.34 12.54
CA PHE A 52 -10.04 1.40 13.38
C PHE A 52 -9.74 2.18 14.66
N HIS A 53 -10.51 3.22 14.95
CA HIS A 53 -10.44 3.82 16.28
C HIS A 53 -10.86 2.80 17.34
N LEU A 54 -10.13 2.70 18.46
CA LEU A 54 -10.48 1.79 19.55
C LEU A 54 -11.92 2.00 20.05
N LYS A 55 -12.35 3.26 20.13
CA LYS A 55 -13.72 3.66 20.52
C LYS A 55 -14.81 3.34 19.49
N CYS A 56 -14.45 3.12 18.23
CA CYS A 56 -15.40 2.81 17.15
C CYS A 56 -15.65 1.30 17.00
N LEU A 57 -14.89 0.47 17.71
CA LEU A 57 -15.09 -0.97 17.76
C LEU A 57 -16.33 -1.34 18.58
N LYS A 58 -16.83 -2.55 18.37
CA LYS A 58 -17.98 -3.11 19.09
C LYS A 58 -17.61 -4.50 19.63
N PRO A 59 -17.35 -4.65 20.95
CA PRO A 59 -17.29 -3.59 21.97
C PRO A 59 -16.09 -2.63 21.77
N PRO A 60 -16.15 -1.38 22.31
CA PRO A 60 -15.02 -0.47 22.31
C PRO A 60 -13.83 -1.02 23.10
N LEU A 61 -12.61 -0.86 22.58
CA LEU A 61 -11.38 -1.21 23.28
C LEU A 61 -10.85 -0.03 24.10
N LYS A 62 -10.26 -0.32 25.27
CA LYS A 62 -9.62 0.69 26.13
C LYS A 62 -8.15 0.92 25.77
N GLU A 63 -7.48 -0.12 25.29
CA GLU A 63 -6.06 -0.14 24.96
C GLU A 63 -5.83 -0.97 23.69
N VAL A 64 -4.65 -0.84 23.10
CA VAL A 64 -4.24 -1.63 21.93
C VAL A 64 -3.91 -3.04 22.42
N PRO A 65 -4.58 -4.10 21.92
CA PRO A 65 -4.25 -5.48 22.26
C PRO A 65 -2.81 -5.83 21.87
N GLU A 66 -2.18 -6.70 22.66
CA GLU A 66 -0.89 -7.29 22.31
C GLU A 66 -1.06 -8.41 21.28
N GLY A 67 -0.10 -8.51 20.35
CA GLY A 67 -0.09 -9.54 19.31
C GLY A 67 -1.07 -9.28 18.18
N ASP A 68 -1.44 -10.35 17.47
CA ASP A 68 -2.27 -10.28 16.28
C ASP A 68 -3.69 -9.84 16.60
N TRP A 69 -4.22 -8.92 15.80
CA TRP A 69 -5.59 -8.46 15.90
C TRP A 69 -6.25 -8.37 14.52
N ILE A 70 -7.42 -9.02 14.40
CA ILE A 70 -8.28 -8.90 13.23
C ILE A 70 -9.56 -8.16 13.60
N CYS A 71 -10.03 -7.29 12.70
CA CYS A 71 -11.27 -6.56 12.93
C CYS A 71 -12.49 -7.49 12.82
N GLY A 72 -13.59 -7.12 13.49
CA GLY A 72 -14.82 -7.90 13.50
C GLY A 72 -15.41 -8.16 12.10
N PHE A 73 -15.09 -7.32 11.11
CA PHE A 73 -15.49 -7.55 9.71
C PHE A 73 -14.72 -8.70 9.06
N CYS A 74 -13.41 -8.80 9.32
CA CYS A 74 -12.59 -9.89 8.78
C CYS A 74 -12.89 -11.20 9.50
N ASP A 75 -13.08 -11.14 10.82
CA ASP A 75 -13.48 -12.29 11.62
C ASP A 75 -14.84 -12.85 11.17
N ALA A 76 -15.85 -12.00 11.04
CA ALA A 76 -17.18 -12.40 10.53
C ALA A 76 -17.11 -13.03 9.13
N ARG A 77 -16.29 -12.46 8.22
CA ARG A 77 -16.09 -13.02 6.87
C ARG A 77 -15.45 -14.40 6.92
N LYS A 78 -14.45 -14.61 7.78
CA LYS A 78 -13.79 -15.92 7.97
C LYS A 78 -14.77 -16.98 8.51
N LEU A 79 -15.75 -16.55 9.30
CA LEU A 79 -16.84 -17.41 9.81
C LEU A 79 -17.99 -17.60 8.81
N GLY A 80 -17.86 -17.11 7.57
CA GLY A 80 -18.89 -17.24 6.53
C GLY A 80 -20.16 -16.41 6.78
N ARG A 81 -20.09 -15.40 7.66
CA ARG A 81 -21.22 -14.52 7.97
C ARG A 81 -21.32 -13.42 6.92
N GLU A 82 -22.53 -12.94 6.66
CA GLU A 82 -22.73 -11.75 5.83
C GLU A 82 -22.14 -10.52 6.53
N VAL A 83 -21.25 -9.80 5.85
CA VAL A 83 -20.56 -8.62 6.40
C VAL A 83 -21.02 -7.37 5.66
N LYS A 84 -21.71 -6.48 6.36
CA LYS A 84 -22.04 -5.13 5.87
C LYS A 84 -20.97 -4.17 6.35
N LEU A 85 -20.10 -3.73 5.42
CA LEU A 85 -19.12 -2.69 5.71
C LEU A 85 -19.83 -1.32 5.84
N PRO A 86 -19.37 -0.47 6.77
CA PRO A 86 -19.81 0.92 6.81
C PRO A 86 -19.60 1.59 5.44
N THR A 87 -20.56 2.41 5.03
CA THR A 87 -20.45 3.23 3.81
C THR A 87 -19.94 4.62 4.18
N PRO A 88 -19.05 5.22 3.38
CA PRO A 88 -18.67 6.61 3.56
C PRO A 88 -19.90 7.54 3.59
N PRO A 89 -19.84 8.68 4.31
CA PRO A 89 -20.83 9.73 4.21
C PRO A 89 -21.02 10.20 2.76
N GLU A 90 -22.21 10.71 2.44
CA GLU A 90 -22.53 11.19 1.10
C GLU A 90 -21.51 12.23 0.61
N GLY A 91 -21.05 12.09 -0.63
CA GLY A 91 -20.01 12.94 -1.22
C GLY A 91 -18.56 12.62 -0.82
N LYS A 92 -18.33 11.79 0.21
CA LYS A 92 -16.97 11.41 0.63
C LYS A 92 -16.47 10.18 -0.12
N LYS A 93 -15.45 10.35 -0.95
CA LYS A 93 -14.68 9.24 -1.53
C LYS A 93 -13.54 8.85 -0.58
N ARG A 94 -13.29 7.55 -0.46
CA ARG A 94 -12.11 7.06 0.26
C ARG A 94 -10.90 7.23 -0.65
N VAL A 95 -9.93 8.02 -0.20
CA VAL A 95 -8.61 8.13 -0.84
C VAL A 95 -7.76 6.93 -0.43
N ARG A 96 -6.98 6.38 -1.35
CA ARG A 96 -6.06 5.28 -1.07
C ARG A 96 -4.71 5.80 -0.62
N THR A 97 -4.16 5.23 0.46
CA THR A 97 -2.80 5.55 0.90
C THR A 97 -1.75 5.01 -0.08
N LEU A 98 -0.51 5.49 -0.01
CA LEU A 98 0.60 4.95 -0.81
C LEU A 98 0.83 3.46 -0.56
N ARG A 99 0.66 3.02 0.71
CA ARG A 99 0.67 1.60 1.07
C ARG A 99 -0.42 0.82 0.32
N GLU A 100 -1.65 1.34 0.30
CA GLU A 100 -2.76 0.69 -0.40
C GLU A 100 -2.50 0.65 -1.91
N LYS A 101 -1.94 1.72 -2.51
CA LYS A 101 -1.53 1.74 -3.92
C LYS A 101 -0.44 0.71 -4.20
N LEU A 102 0.60 0.63 -3.35
CA LEU A 102 1.69 -0.35 -3.48
C LEU A 102 1.19 -1.80 -3.43
N LEU A 103 0.43 -2.14 -2.39
CA LEU A 103 -0.08 -3.50 -2.17
C LEU A 103 -1.18 -3.90 -3.18
N SER A 104 -1.69 -2.96 -3.96
CA SER A 104 -2.63 -3.22 -5.07
C SER A 104 -1.99 -3.09 -6.46
N SER A 105 -0.66 -3.01 -6.54
CA SER A 105 0.11 -2.93 -7.80
C SER A 105 -0.03 -1.61 -8.58
N ASP A 106 -0.53 -0.56 -7.92
CA ASP A 106 -0.69 0.79 -8.49
C ASP A 106 0.45 1.75 -8.11
N LEU A 107 1.41 1.28 -7.31
CA LEU A 107 2.64 1.99 -6.96
C LEU A 107 3.77 0.98 -6.80
N TRP A 108 5.01 1.40 -7.07
CA TRP A 108 6.19 0.57 -6.89
C TRP A 108 7.02 1.00 -5.69
N ALA A 109 7.78 0.05 -5.13
CA ALA A 109 8.74 0.31 -4.06
C ALA A 109 10.13 -0.17 -4.49
N THR A 110 11.16 0.61 -4.11
CA THR A 110 12.56 0.31 -4.42
C THR A 110 13.47 0.49 -3.22
N HIS A 111 14.61 -0.18 -3.28
CA HIS A 111 15.78 0.13 -2.48
C HIS A 111 16.78 0.91 -3.35
N ILE A 112 17.22 2.08 -2.89
CA ILE A 112 18.25 2.86 -3.58
C ILE A 112 19.62 2.21 -3.31
N GLU A 113 20.31 1.81 -4.37
CA GLU A 113 21.66 1.22 -4.29
C GLU A 113 22.74 2.31 -4.43
N SER A 114 22.55 3.28 -5.32
CA SER A 114 23.49 4.38 -5.53
C SER A 114 22.78 5.59 -6.13
N ILE A 115 23.36 6.78 -5.95
CA ILE A 115 22.89 8.05 -6.50
C ILE A 115 24.08 8.74 -7.18
N TRP A 116 23.89 9.31 -8.36
CA TRP A 116 24.89 10.13 -9.04
C TRP A 116 24.24 11.31 -9.77
N LYS A 117 25.07 12.27 -10.16
CA LYS A 117 24.67 13.44 -10.93
C LYS A 117 25.39 13.41 -12.27
N GLU A 118 24.65 13.56 -13.36
CA GLU A 118 25.22 13.66 -14.69
C GLU A 118 25.68 15.08 -15.02
N VAL A 119 26.39 15.23 -16.14
CA VAL A 119 27.02 16.50 -16.54
C VAL A 119 25.98 17.58 -16.87
N ASP A 120 24.80 17.17 -17.34
CA ASP A 120 23.64 18.04 -17.59
C ASP A 120 22.96 18.54 -16.31
N GLY A 121 23.34 17.99 -15.15
CA GLY A 121 22.82 18.35 -13.85
C GLY A 121 21.70 17.44 -13.33
N ILE A 122 21.27 16.44 -14.09
CA ILE A 122 20.20 15.51 -13.71
C ILE A 122 20.72 14.52 -12.65
N TYR A 123 19.93 14.30 -11.61
CA TYR A 123 20.20 13.27 -10.62
C TYR A 123 19.57 11.94 -11.05
N TRP A 124 20.37 10.88 -10.96
CA TRP A 124 19.94 9.52 -11.23
C TRP A 124 20.18 8.67 -10.00
N CYS A 125 19.37 7.63 -9.82
CA CYS A 125 19.65 6.60 -8.85
C CYS A 125 19.49 5.21 -9.44
N ARG A 126 20.39 4.32 -9.02
CA ARG A 126 20.30 2.89 -9.29
C ARG A 126 19.44 2.29 -8.20
N VAL A 127 18.38 1.63 -8.59
CA VAL A 127 17.40 1.04 -7.70
C VAL A 127 17.35 -0.46 -7.86
N ARG A 128 16.96 -1.12 -6.78
CA ARG A 128 16.57 -2.53 -6.77
C ARG A 128 15.11 -2.65 -6.38
N TRP A 129 14.32 -3.34 -7.19
CA TRP A 129 12.86 -3.40 -7.01
C TRP A 129 12.44 -4.32 -5.86
N TYR A 130 11.35 -3.96 -5.21
CA TYR A 130 10.55 -4.89 -4.42
C TYR A 130 9.39 -5.43 -5.25
N ILE A 131 8.92 -6.63 -4.91
CA ILE A 131 7.74 -7.25 -5.50
C ILE A 131 6.80 -7.74 -4.39
N ILE A 132 5.48 -7.56 -4.57
CA ILE A 132 4.48 -8.10 -3.65
C ILE A 132 4.26 -9.61 -3.93
N PRO A 133 3.89 -10.43 -2.93
CA PRO A 133 3.66 -11.86 -3.12
C PRO A 133 2.69 -12.19 -4.26
N GLU A 134 1.64 -11.39 -4.44
CA GLU A 134 0.64 -11.52 -5.51
C GLU A 134 1.24 -11.45 -6.93
N GLU A 135 2.31 -10.69 -7.12
CA GLU A 135 2.95 -10.51 -8.42
C GLU A 135 4.05 -11.55 -8.69
N THR A 136 4.37 -12.39 -7.70
CA THR A 136 5.25 -13.54 -7.93
C THR A 136 4.53 -14.64 -8.71
N VAL A 137 5.30 -15.50 -9.39
CA VAL A 137 4.72 -16.65 -10.12
C VAL A 137 3.96 -17.61 -9.19
N ALA A 138 4.40 -17.72 -7.93
CA ALA A 138 3.75 -18.58 -6.93
C ALA A 138 2.48 -17.95 -6.34
N GLY A 139 2.32 -16.62 -6.44
CA GLY A 139 1.29 -15.87 -5.74
C GLY A 139 1.49 -15.88 -4.21
N ARG A 140 0.59 -15.18 -3.52
CA ARG A 140 0.57 -15.12 -2.04
C ARG A 140 0.32 -16.50 -1.44
N GLN A 141 1.14 -16.87 -0.45
CA GLN A 141 1.04 -18.09 0.33
C GLN A 141 0.42 -17.84 1.71
N PRO A 142 -0.12 -18.88 2.39
CA PRO A 142 -0.77 -18.72 3.70
C PRO A 142 0.15 -18.19 4.82
N HIS A 143 1.46 -18.41 4.71
CA HIS A 143 2.43 -17.91 5.68
C HIS A 143 2.79 -16.44 5.46
N ASN A 144 2.34 -15.82 4.36
CA ASN A 144 2.73 -14.46 4.07
C ASN A 144 1.96 -13.43 4.86
N LEU A 145 2.68 -12.47 5.43
CA LEU A 145 2.07 -11.33 6.10
C LEU A 145 1.51 -10.35 5.06
N ARG A 146 0.46 -9.61 5.41
CA ARG A 146 -0.20 -8.66 4.50
C ARG A 146 0.71 -7.51 4.04
N ARG A 147 1.70 -7.14 4.85
CA ARG A 147 2.71 -6.11 4.56
C ARG A 147 4.02 -6.67 3.97
N GLU A 148 4.08 -7.98 3.71
CA GLU A 148 5.29 -8.62 3.18
C GLU A 148 5.53 -8.23 1.73
N ILE A 149 6.79 -7.91 1.42
CA ILE A 149 7.31 -7.65 0.07
C ILE A 149 8.69 -8.31 -0.06
N TYR A 150 9.04 -8.75 -1.26
CA TYR A 150 10.31 -9.40 -1.55
C TYR A 150 11.26 -8.46 -2.28
N ARG A 151 12.51 -8.41 -1.80
CA ARG A 151 13.58 -7.74 -2.55
C ARG A 151 13.99 -8.62 -3.72
N THR A 152 13.89 -8.11 -4.95
CA THR A 152 14.25 -8.86 -6.15
C THR A 152 15.73 -8.70 -6.49
N ASN A 153 16.17 -9.33 -7.58
CA ASN A 153 17.45 -9.05 -8.23
C ASN A 153 17.25 -8.19 -9.50
N ASP A 154 16.12 -7.49 -9.60
CA ASP A 154 15.83 -6.61 -10.72
C ASP A 154 16.32 -5.20 -10.39
N PHE A 155 17.16 -4.67 -11.27
CA PHE A 155 17.79 -3.36 -11.10
C PHE A 155 17.41 -2.42 -12.24
N ALA A 156 17.47 -1.13 -11.95
CA ALA A 156 17.31 -0.09 -12.96
C ALA A 156 17.98 1.20 -12.53
N ASP A 157 18.24 2.06 -13.51
CA ASP A 157 18.64 3.44 -13.27
C ASP A 157 17.42 4.31 -13.56
N ILE A 158 16.99 5.11 -12.58
CA ILE A 158 15.82 6.00 -12.67
C ILE A 158 16.24 7.45 -12.42
N GLU A 159 15.61 8.36 -13.14
CA GLU A 159 15.75 9.80 -12.91
C GLU A 159 15.07 10.17 -11.58
N VAL A 160 15.76 10.96 -10.75
CA VAL A 160 15.18 11.52 -9.53
C VAL A 160 14.45 12.79 -9.93
N ILE A 161 13.12 12.75 -9.90
CA ILE A 161 12.26 13.90 -10.20
C ILE A 161 11.97 14.63 -8.88
N ASP A 162 12.20 15.94 -8.85
CA ASP A 162 12.10 16.82 -7.66
C ASP A 162 10.65 17.05 -7.15
N ASP A 163 9.67 16.22 -7.52
CA ASP A 163 8.27 16.39 -7.10
C ASP A 163 7.94 15.61 -5.80
N ILE A 164 8.68 15.90 -4.71
CA ILE A 164 8.33 15.49 -3.33
C ILE A 164 8.15 16.72 -2.45
#